data_AF-A0A7R9FY44-F1
#
_entry.id   AF-A0A7R9FY44-F1
#
_cell.length_a   1.000
_cell.length_b   1.000
_cell.length_c   1.000
_cell.angle_alpha   90.00
_cell.angle_beta   90.00
_cell.angle_gamma   90.00
#
_symmetry.space_group_name_H-M   'P 1'
#
loop_
_entity.id
_entity.type
_entity.pdbx_description
1 polymer ?
#
loop_
_entity_poly.entity_id
_entity_poly.type
_entity_poly.pdbx_seq_one_letter_code
_entity_poly.pdbx_strand_id
1 'polypeptide(L)'
;MMITPSSAVELNTTSALANYATEAGPLHRNLCYRYFMDQENYIDLNWAKTSEHWVMRRVLYPKSTKLFEKRNMVNLPKVLGASGGVLVALGAIMGFYGFPTLIKSQISSMLALKPGSDIRKMWEQFPEPIEFQIYIFNYTNPLEIQKGAKPVVEEIGPFFYDEYKSKHELKDREKDDTVLFKPKMMWHFNKERSSPLTGDELVTIPHVAILTTCSTNILVLTPLLKAMVLTVEKEKPGMLSLVNKAIKALYRDPESVFMTAPVKDLLFDGVVINCTLTDFAGKAICTQLKANAKDMERVSEDIFKFSFFGMQNGSLSSQFRVKRGIKNIKDIGRVVEFNGQKKLSSWSGEKCNEISGTDGTIFPPFITSEDKILAFSPELCRTIAVVFERPTTYKGIKGYRYTATLGDMSSNPNEKCFCPTEDTCLKKGSFELSRCAGAPLVVTLPHMYETDEEYLRSVIGQHPEQRKHEIFMEFEPMTGTPLGARRRLQFNIFLHKVDKIDLMKEVPSALLPIFWINEGLELGDKFVNDLNNNLFRTLNILSGVQWTMMGGGLALAAGAALLHYKKRSGFATVSNPPALAAKSNGIPSVEGSLRY
;
A
#
# COMPACT_ATOMS: atom_id res chain seq x y z
N MET A 1 -52.20 -30.44 -4.89
CA MET A 1 -53.62 -30.06 -5.15
C MET A 1 -53.58 -28.57 -5.51
N MET A 2 -54.01 -28.09 -6.69
CA MET A 2 -55.28 -28.34 -7.43
C MET A 2 -56.48 -27.88 -6.58
N ILE A 3 -57.51 -27.17 -7.08
CA ILE A 3 -58.11 -26.99 -8.42
C ILE A 3 -58.44 -25.47 -8.56
N THR A 4 -58.03 -24.71 -9.58
CA THR A 4 -58.69 -24.40 -10.90
C THR A 4 -60.18 -23.91 -10.87
N PRO A 5 -60.65 -23.09 -11.84
CA PRO A 5 -61.85 -22.24 -11.66
C PRO A 5 -63.08 -22.57 -12.55
N SER A 6 -64.24 -22.04 -12.15
CA SER A 6 -65.50 -21.91 -12.92
C SER A 6 -66.38 -20.84 -12.25
N SER A 7 -67.30 -20.12 -12.90
CA SER A 7 -67.71 -20.02 -14.31
C SER A 7 -68.44 -18.68 -14.52
N ALA A 8 -68.39 -18.10 -15.73
CA ALA A 8 -69.20 -16.94 -16.08
C ALA A 8 -70.65 -17.35 -16.41
N VAL A 9 -71.62 -16.50 -16.07
CA VAL A 9 -73.01 -16.56 -16.56
C VAL A 9 -73.45 -15.13 -16.89
N GLU A 10 -73.73 -14.86 -18.16
CA GLU A 10 -74.46 -13.66 -18.56
C GLU A 10 -75.96 -13.88 -18.34
N LEU A 11 -76.63 -12.97 -17.63
CA LEU A 11 -78.10 -12.91 -17.58
C LEU A 11 -78.58 -11.48 -17.85
N ASN A 12 -78.70 -11.19 -19.14
CA ASN A 12 -79.25 -9.95 -19.69
C ASN A 12 -80.78 -10.06 -19.82
N THR A 13 -81.54 -9.42 -18.92
CA THR A 13 -82.99 -9.16 -19.13
C THR A 13 -83.50 -7.99 -18.29
N THR A 14 -83.84 -6.87 -18.95
CA THR A 14 -84.46 -5.68 -18.34
C THR A 14 -86.00 -5.76 -18.24
N SER A 15 -86.55 -6.98 -18.12
CA SER A 15 -87.99 -7.27 -18.35
C SER A 15 -88.74 -7.90 -17.17
N ALA A 16 -88.09 -8.19 -16.04
CA ALA A 16 -88.67 -8.99 -14.95
C ALA A 16 -89.38 -8.21 -13.81
N LEU A 17 -89.22 -6.89 -13.72
CA LEU A 17 -89.66 -6.08 -12.56
C LEU A 17 -90.87 -5.15 -12.80
N ALA A 18 -91.48 -5.18 -13.98
CA ALA A 18 -92.61 -4.31 -14.31
C ALA A 18 -93.94 -4.69 -13.60
N ASN A 19 -94.10 -5.96 -13.20
CA ASN A 19 -95.39 -6.53 -12.77
C ASN A 19 -95.50 -6.82 -11.26
N TYR A 20 -94.68 -6.20 -10.41
CA TYR A 20 -94.69 -6.44 -8.94
C TYR A 20 -94.87 -5.16 -8.11
N ALA A 21 -95.38 -4.09 -8.71
CA ALA A 21 -95.45 -2.74 -8.12
C ALA A 21 -96.89 -2.21 -7.89
N THR A 22 -97.91 -3.06 -7.99
CA THR A 22 -99.33 -2.70 -7.81
C THR A 22 -99.90 -3.01 -6.42
N GLU A 23 -99.27 -3.90 -5.63
CA GLU A 23 -99.79 -4.35 -4.33
C GLU A 23 -98.74 -4.26 -3.20
N ALA A 24 -98.36 -3.04 -2.82
CA ALA A 24 -97.51 -2.81 -1.65
C ALA A 24 -97.86 -1.50 -0.91
N GLY A 25 -98.13 -1.60 0.39
CA GLY A 25 -98.53 -0.48 1.24
C GLY A 25 -97.40 0.51 1.61
N PRO A 26 -97.71 1.62 2.31
CA PRO A 26 -96.79 2.75 2.47
C PRO A 26 -95.45 2.47 3.17
N LEU A 27 -95.34 1.38 3.94
CA LEU A 27 -94.18 1.10 4.79
C LEU A 27 -92.98 0.42 4.11
N HIS A 28 -93.01 0.18 2.79
CA HIS A 28 -91.90 -0.47 2.06
C HIS A 28 -91.04 0.45 1.17
N ARG A 29 -91.28 1.77 1.19
CA ARG A 29 -90.53 2.72 0.34
C ARG A 29 -89.06 2.93 0.75
N ASN A 30 -88.69 2.68 2.00
CA ASN A 30 -87.33 2.95 2.51
C ASN A 30 -86.29 1.85 2.21
N LEU A 31 -86.68 0.66 1.73
CA LEU A 31 -85.74 -0.43 1.44
C LEU A 31 -85.24 -0.46 -0.01
N CYS A 32 -86.01 0.04 -0.98
CA CYS A 32 -85.56 0.13 -2.38
C CYS A 32 -84.43 1.16 -2.59
N TYR A 33 -84.26 2.13 -1.68
CA TYR A 33 -83.23 3.18 -1.77
C TYR A 33 -81.78 2.72 -1.57
N ARG A 34 -81.54 1.42 -1.28
CA ARG A 34 -80.19 0.88 -1.01
C ARG A 34 -79.64 -0.11 -2.05
N TYR A 35 -80.36 -0.40 -3.14
CA TYR A 35 -79.94 -1.41 -4.12
C TYR A 35 -79.68 -0.91 -5.55
N PHE A 36 -79.79 0.41 -5.79
CA PHE A 36 -79.41 1.06 -7.06
C PHE A 36 -78.33 2.13 -6.84
N MET A 37 -77.11 1.69 -6.49
CA MET A 37 -75.91 2.55 -6.39
C MET A 37 -74.68 1.95 -7.10
N ASP A 38 -74.92 1.17 -8.14
CA ASP A 38 -73.96 0.89 -9.21
C ASP A 38 -74.54 1.31 -10.57
N GLN A 39 -73.73 1.38 -11.63
CA GLN A 39 -73.99 2.03 -12.93
C GLN A 39 -73.84 3.57 -12.96
N GLU A 40 -72.59 4.00 -12.77
CA GLU A 40 -71.94 5.20 -13.35
C GLU A 40 -72.46 6.64 -13.11
N ASN A 41 -73.76 6.95 -13.15
CA ASN A 41 -74.26 8.34 -13.13
C ASN A 41 -75.25 8.63 -12.00
N TYR A 42 -75.14 9.82 -11.40
CA TYR A 42 -76.14 10.32 -10.46
C TYR A 42 -77.24 11.04 -11.26
N ILE A 43 -78.49 10.61 -11.10
CA ILE A 43 -79.66 11.16 -11.78
C ILE A 43 -80.46 11.97 -10.76
N ASP A 44 -80.62 13.26 -11.02
CA ASP A 44 -81.55 14.11 -10.27
C ASP A 44 -82.86 14.27 -11.06
N LEU A 45 -84.00 14.18 -10.35
CA LEU A 45 -85.35 14.09 -10.92
C LEU A 45 -86.27 15.15 -10.32
N ASN A 46 -86.10 16.40 -10.77
CA ASN A 46 -86.96 17.50 -10.36
C ASN A 46 -88.24 17.56 -11.22
N TRP A 47 -89.39 17.59 -10.55
CA TRP A 47 -90.71 17.71 -11.16
C TRP A 47 -91.11 19.19 -11.28
N ALA A 48 -91.30 19.67 -12.50
CA ALA A 48 -91.83 21.01 -12.75
C ALA A 48 -93.34 20.95 -13.02
N LYS A 49 -94.12 21.79 -12.34
CA LYS A 49 -95.57 21.92 -12.55
C LYS A 49 -95.86 23.08 -13.51
N THR A 50 -96.17 22.74 -14.75
CA THR A 50 -96.90 23.64 -15.68
C THR A 50 -98.40 23.36 -15.57
N SER A 51 -99.24 24.34 -15.95
CA SER A 51 -100.65 24.42 -15.51
C SER A 51 -101.48 23.15 -15.74
N GLU A 52 -101.29 22.47 -16.87
CA GLU A 52 -102.06 21.26 -17.22
C GLU A 52 -101.18 20.10 -17.70
N HIS A 53 -100.08 19.77 -17.02
CA HIS A 53 -99.50 18.41 -16.88
C HIS A 53 -98.15 18.45 -16.12
N TRP A 54 -97.75 17.33 -15.50
CA TRP A 54 -96.43 17.14 -14.89
C TRP A 54 -95.44 16.56 -15.90
N VAL A 55 -94.27 17.19 -16.06
CA VAL A 55 -93.21 16.71 -16.96
C VAL A 55 -91.91 16.47 -16.18
N MET A 56 -91.36 15.26 -16.30
CA MET A 56 -90.12 14.86 -15.63
C MET A 56 -88.90 15.26 -16.47
N ARG A 57 -88.05 16.18 -15.99
CA ARG A 57 -86.74 16.45 -16.61
C ARG A 57 -85.66 15.59 -15.97
N ARG A 58 -84.91 14.85 -16.80
CA ARG A 58 -83.74 14.07 -16.40
C ARG A 58 -82.48 14.92 -16.60
N VAL A 59 -81.73 15.19 -15.54
CA VAL A 59 -80.40 15.82 -15.61
C VAL A 59 -79.34 14.78 -15.23
N LEU A 60 -78.31 14.65 -16.07
CA LEU A 60 -77.20 13.72 -15.88
C LEU A 60 -75.94 14.47 -15.46
N TYR A 61 -75.38 14.14 -14.29
CA TYR A 61 -74.10 14.66 -13.82
C TYR A 61 -73.03 13.57 -13.86
N PRO A 62 -71.95 13.72 -14.66
CA PRO A 62 -70.89 12.71 -14.74
C PRO A 62 -70.04 12.69 -13.47
N LYS A 63 -69.72 11.49 -12.96
CA LYS A 63 -68.84 11.30 -11.79
C LYS A 63 -67.45 11.94 -12.00
N SER A 64 -66.85 12.40 -10.90
CA SER A 64 -65.63 13.21 -10.86
C SER A 64 -64.31 12.47 -11.16
N THR A 65 -64.35 11.22 -11.63
CA THR A 65 -63.16 10.40 -11.95
C THR A 65 -62.24 11.08 -12.97
N LYS A 66 -62.81 11.61 -14.06
CA LYS A 66 -62.08 12.37 -15.10
C LYS A 66 -61.40 13.65 -14.58
N LEU A 67 -61.84 14.19 -13.43
CA LEU A 67 -61.17 15.34 -12.78
C LEU A 67 -59.98 14.88 -11.93
N PHE A 68 -60.10 13.77 -11.21
CA PHE A 68 -59.02 13.19 -10.41
C PHE A 68 -57.85 12.75 -11.29
N GLU A 69 -58.15 12.06 -12.40
CA GLU A 69 -57.20 11.60 -13.40
C GLU A 69 -56.48 12.75 -14.11
N LYS A 70 -57.23 13.77 -14.57
CA LYS A 70 -56.64 15.01 -15.15
C LYS A 70 -55.71 15.72 -14.16
N ARG A 71 -56.06 15.79 -12.86
CA ARG A 71 -55.27 16.51 -11.86
C ARG A 71 -53.87 15.90 -11.67
N ASN A 72 -53.78 14.56 -11.72
CA ASN A 72 -52.50 13.85 -11.66
C ASN A 72 -51.65 14.08 -12.92
N MET A 73 -52.23 13.95 -14.13
CA MET A 73 -51.52 14.25 -15.38
C MET A 73 -51.04 15.72 -15.49
N VAL A 74 -51.76 16.66 -14.86
CA VAL A 74 -51.36 18.07 -14.88
C VAL A 74 -50.05 18.32 -14.12
N ASN A 75 -49.84 17.61 -13.00
CA ASN A 75 -48.67 17.79 -12.13
C ASN A 75 -47.53 16.81 -12.42
N LEU A 76 -47.77 15.69 -13.12
CA LEU A 76 -46.77 14.64 -13.37
C LEU A 76 -45.39 15.16 -13.86
N PRO A 77 -45.28 16.11 -14.83
CA PRO A 77 -43.97 16.64 -15.24
C PRO A 77 -43.25 17.42 -14.12
N LYS A 78 -43.98 18.11 -13.24
CA LYS A 78 -43.38 18.81 -12.09
C LYS A 78 -42.84 17.83 -11.05
N VAL A 79 -43.59 16.75 -10.79
CA VAL A 79 -43.17 15.68 -9.86
C VAL A 79 -41.92 14.98 -10.41
N LEU A 80 -41.94 14.54 -11.67
CA LEU A 80 -40.78 13.89 -12.31
C LEU A 80 -39.53 14.80 -12.32
N GLY A 81 -39.69 16.09 -12.61
CA GLY A 81 -38.58 17.05 -12.58
C GLY A 81 -38.02 17.26 -11.18
N ALA A 82 -38.88 17.38 -10.16
CA ALA A 82 -38.45 17.50 -8.77
C ALA A 82 -37.76 16.23 -8.26
N SER A 83 -38.34 15.04 -8.51
CA SER A 83 -37.74 13.75 -8.16
C SER A 83 -36.40 13.52 -8.87
N GLY A 84 -36.29 13.90 -10.15
CA GLY A 84 -35.04 13.85 -10.91
C GLY A 84 -33.97 14.76 -10.30
N GLY A 85 -34.32 16.02 -10.00
CA GLY A 85 -33.41 16.97 -9.34
C GLY A 85 -32.93 16.50 -7.96
N VAL A 86 -33.82 15.93 -7.14
CA VAL A 86 -33.47 15.33 -5.85
C VAL A 86 -32.55 14.11 -6.01
N LEU A 87 -32.78 13.25 -7.02
CA LEU A 87 -31.90 12.13 -7.33
C LEU A 87 -30.49 12.57 -7.77
N VAL A 88 -30.38 13.60 -8.60
CA VAL A 88 -29.07 14.18 -8.97
C VAL A 88 -28.38 14.79 -7.75
N ALA A 89 -29.10 15.56 -6.92
CA ALA A 89 -28.54 16.18 -5.72
C ALA A 89 -28.05 15.15 -4.70
N LEU A 90 -28.85 14.11 -4.40
CA LEU A 90 -28.44 13.02 -3.51
C LEU A 90 -27.30 12.19 -4.10
N GLY A 91 -27.34 11.89 -5.40
CA GLY A 91 -26.26 11.18 -6.10
C GLY A 91 -24.94 11.95 -6.10
N ALA A 92 -24.98 13.28 -6.24
CA ALA A 92 -23.81 14.14 -6.14
C ALA A 92 -23.29 14.27 -4.69
N ILE A 93 -24.16 14.50 -3.70
CA ILE A 93 -23.76 14.62 -2.29
C ILE A 93 -23.15 13.29 -1.79
N MET A 94 -23.80 12.16 -2.06
CA MET A 94 -23.25 10.85 -1.72
C MET A 94 -22.01 10.53 -2.54
N GLY A 95 -21.98 10.83 -3.84
CA GLY A 95 -20.85 10.53 -4.71
C GLY A 95 -19.57 11.30 -4.40
N PHE A 96 -19.65 12.62 -4.19
CA PHE A 96 -18.48 13.47 -3.99
C PHE A 96 -18.06 13.64 -2.52
N TYR A 97 -18.96 13.45 -1.56
CA TYR A 97 -18.67 13.63 -0.12
C TYR A 97 -18.93 12.38 0.71
N GLY A 98 -20.05 11.70 0.51
CA GLY A 98 -20.45 10.51 1.29
C GLY A 98 -19.54 9.30 1.08
N PHE A 99 -19.50 8.77 -0.14
CA PHE A 99 -18.74 7.57 -0.51
C PHE A 99 -17.23 7.74 -0.29
N PRO A 100 -16.55 8.85 -0.65
CA PRO A 100 -15.13 9.01 -0.37
C PRO A 100 -14.80 8.97 1.12
N THR A 101 -15.70 9.52 1.96
CA THR A 101 -15.56 9.47 3.43
C THR A 101 -15.80 8.05 3.97
N LEU A 102 -16.85 7.38 3.49
CA LEU A 102 -17.17 5.99 3.85
C LEU A 102 -16.05 5.03 3.45
N ILE A 103 -15.54 5.16 2.22
CA ILE A 103 -14.43 4.36 1.67
C ILE A 103 -13.17 4.54 2.51
N LYS A 104 -12.77 5.78 2.81
CA LYS A 104 -11.62 6.06 3.68
C LYS A 104 -11.80 5.46 5.08
N SER A 105 -13.01 5.54 5.65
CA SER A 105 -13.34 4.94 6.94
C SER A 105 -13.25 3.41 6.92
N GLN A 106 -13.80 2.75 5.89
CA GLN A 106 -13.73 1.29 5.72
C GLN A 106 -12.29 0.80 5.55
N ILE A 107 -11.52 1.42 4.64
CA ILE A 107 -10.08 1.12 4.44
C ILE A 107 -9.32 1.28 5.76
N SER A 108 -9.55 2.37 6.50
CA SER A 108 -8.93 2.60 7.81
C SER A 108 -9.29 1.51 8.83
N SER A 109 -10.55 1.09 8.86
CA SER A 109 -11.03 0.07 9.78
C SER A 109 -10.53 -1.34 9.44
N MET A 110 -10.31 -1.63 8.15
CA MET A 110 -9.79 -2.91 7.65
C MET A 110 -8.27 -3.04 7.86
N LEU A 111 -7.51 -1.96 7.65
CA LEU A 111 -6.04 -1.97 7.75
C LEU A 111 -5.51 -1.90 9.19
N ALA A 112 -6.25 -1.30 10.13
CA ALA A 112 -5.78 -1.13 11.50
C ALA A 112 -5.43 -2.47 12.18
N LEU A 113 -4.28 -2.50 12.88
CA LEU A 113 -3.68 -3.68 13.52
C LEU A 113 -4.39 -4.07 14.84
N LYS A 114 -5.70 -4.29 14.74
CA LYS A 114 -6.58 -4.79 15.81
C LYS A 114 -6.25 -6.27 16.11
N PRO A 115 -6.26 -6.71 17.37
CA PRO A 115 -6.09 -8.12 17.71
C PRO A 115 -7.07 -9.02 16.94
N GLY A 116 -6.55 -10.09 16.31
CA GLY A 116 -7.35 -11.08 15.58
C GLY A 116 -7.78 -10.72 14.16
N SER A 117 -7.51 -9.50 13.64
CA SER A 117 -7.80 -9.16 12.23
C SER A 117 -6.86 -9.87 11.26
N ASP A 118 -7.28 -10.08 10.01
CA ASP A 118 -6.47 -10.84 9.04
C ASP A 118 -5.23 -10.07 8.57
N ILE A 119 -5.33 -8.74 8.41
CA ILE A 119 -4.15 -7.89 8.19
C ILE A 119 -3.15 -7.97 9.35
N ARG A 120 -3.65 -8.13 10.59
CA ARG A 120 -2.78 -8.29 11.77
C ARG A 120 -2.05 -9.63 11.73
N LYS A 121 -2.72 -10.72 11.36
CA LYS A 121 -2.08 -12.05 11.17
C LYS A 121 -0.99 -11.99 10.09
N MET A 122 -1.27 -11.37 8.94
CA MET A 122 -0.29 -11.19 7.86
C MET A 122 0.92 -10.33 8.26
N TRP A 123 0.71 -9.31 9.10
CA TRP A 123 1.80 -8.47 9.62
C TRP A 123 2.59 -9.16 10.75
N GLU A 124 1.96 -10.04 11.54
CA GLU A 124 2.62 -10.87 12.55
C GLU A 124 3.47 -11.99 11.91
N GLN A 125 2.96 -12.63 10.85
CA GLN A 125 3.70 -13.63 10.08
C GLN A 125 3.31 -13.53 8.60
N PHE A 126 4.27 -13.19 7.74
CA PHE A 126 4.03 -13.16 6.31
C PHE A 126 3.89 -14.61 5.78
N PRO A 127 2.84 -14.95 5.00
CA PRO A 127 2.46 -16.34 4.75
C PRO A 127 3.15 -17.01 3.54
N GLU A 128 3.91 -16.24 2.76
CA GLU A 128 4.75 -16.71 1.66
C GLU A 128 6.21 -16.34 1.98
N PRO A 129 7.24 -17.08 1.53
CA PRO A 129 8.63 -16.67 1.73
C PRO A 129 8.94 -15.40 0.91
N ILE A 130 9.79 -14.55 1.47
CA ILE A 130 10.40 -13.42 0.76
C ILE A 130 11.62 -13.96 0.00
N GLU A 131 11.85 -13.47 -1.21
CA GLU A 131 12.97 -13.90 -2.04
C GLU A 131 14.26 -13.20 -1.61
N PHE A 132 15.24 -13.93 -1.09
CA PHE A 132 16.50 -13.36 -0.61
C PHE A 132 17.67 -13.91 -1.44
N GLN A 133 18.16 -13.11 -2.38
CA GLN A 133 19.31 -13.47 -3.21
C GLN A 133 20.59 -12.85 -2.64
N ILE A 134 21.70 -13.59 -2.69
CA ILE A 134 23.03 -13.11 -2.31
C ILE A 134 23.99 -13.33 -3.48
N TYR A 135 24.84 -12.33 -3.75
CA TYR A 135 25.84 -12.34 -4.81
C TYR A 135 27.21 -12.01 -4.20
N ILE A 136 28.23 -12.81 -4.46
CA ILE A 136 29.57 -12.66 -3.88
C ILE A 136 30.55 -12.11 -4.92
N PHE A 137 31.44 -11.21 -4.52
CA PHE A 137 32.53 -10.74 -5.35
C PHE A 137 33.78 -11.60 -5.12
N ASN A 138 34.07 -12.49 -6.05
CA ASN A 138 35.25 -13.37 -6.03
C ASN A 138 36.48 -12.63 -6.59
N TYR A 139 37.55 -12.52 -5.80
CA TYR A 139 38.77 -11.82 -6.17
C TYR A 139 39.71 -12.73 -6.95
N THR A 140 40.02 -12.36 -8.20
CA THR A 140 40.83 -13.20 -9.11
C THR A 140 42.33 -12.95 -8.99
N ASN A 141 42.77 -11.81 -8.45
CA ASN A 141 44.19 -11.45 -8.34
C ASN A 141 44.72 -11.09 -6.92
N PRO A 142 44.37 -11.81 -5.84
CA PRO A 142 44.71 -11.45 -4.45
C PRO A 142 46.22 -11.23 -4.21
N LEU A 143 47.08 -12.09 -4.77
CA LEU A 143 48.54 -12.00 -4.61
C LEU A 143 49.18 -10.84 -5.40
N GLU A 144 48.46 -10.24 -6.34
CA GLU A 144 48.88 -9.01 -7.04
C GLU A 144 48.44 -7.77 -6.24
N ILE A 145 47.23 -7.79 -5.66
CA ILE A 145 46.73 -6.73 -4.78
C ILE A 145 47.67 -6.53 -3.60
N GLN A 146 48.22 -7.61 -3.03
CA GLN A 146 49.25 -7.55 -1.98
C GLN A 146 50.50 -6.74 -2.37
N LYS A 147 50.79 -6.61 -3.67
CA LYS A 147 51.93 -5.89 -4.25
C LYS A 147 51.54 -4.53 -4.84
N GLY A 148 50.35 -4.03 -4.49
CA GLY A 148 49.83 -2.74 -4.93
C GLY A 148 49.08 -2.75 -6.29
N ALA A 149 48.86 -3.92 -6.90
CA ALA A 149 48.06 -4.00 -8.12
C ALA A 149 46.58 -3.68 -7.84
N LYS A 150 45.86 -3.26 -8.88
CA LYS A 150 44.44 -2.93 -8.77
C LYS A 150 43.59 -4.21 -8.58
N PRO A 151 42.59 -4.21 -7.68
CA PRO A 151 41.72 -5.36 -7.50
C PRO A 151 40.84 -5.66 -8.71
N VAL A 152 40.71 -6.95 -9.03
CA VAL A 152 39.78 -7.50 -10.04
C VAL A 152 38.84 -8.47 -9.35
N VAL A 153 37.54 -8.32 -9.61
CA VAL A 153 36.48 -9.21 -9.08
C VAL A 153 35.59 -9.77 -10.19
N GLU A 154 35.06 -10.97 -9.95
CA GLU A 154 33.99 -11.59 -10.71
C GLU A 154 32.78 -11.83 -9.79
N GLU A 155 31.57 -11.66 -10.31
CA GLU A 155 30.34 -11.92 -9.55
C GLU A 155 29.98 -13.41 -9.58
N ILE A 156 29.75 -14.00 -8.41
CA ILE A 156 29.26 -15.37 -8.25
C ILE A 156 27.91 -15.33 -7.53
N GLY A 157 26.84 -15.78 -8.20
CA GLY A 157 25.48 -15.80 -7.68
C GLY A 157 24.43 -15.84 -8.81
N PRO A 158 23.13 -15.69 -8.50
CA PRO A 158 22.57 -15.56 -7.16
C PRO A 158 22.53 -16.88 -6.37
N PHE A 159 22.93 -16.84 -5.10
CA PHE A 159 22.58 -17.83 -4.11
C PHE A 159 21.19 -17.47 -3.55
N PHE A 160 20.17 -18.29 -3.84
CA PHE A 160 18.79 -18.06 -3.41
C PHE A 160 18.52 -18.64 -2.03
N TYR A 161 17.87 -17.84 -1.19
CA TYR A 161 17.30 -18.25 0.09
C TYR A 161 15.83 -17.83 0.15
N ASP A 162 15.00 -18.71 0.71
CA ASP A 162 13.63 -18.42 1.07
C ASP A 162 13.63 -17.82 2.49
N GLU A 163 13.29 -16.53 2.59
CA GLU A 163 13.36 -15.75 3.84
C GLU A 163 11.98 -15.62 4.50
N TYR A 164 11.85 -16.15 5.72
CA TYR A 164 10.61 -16.12 6.49
C TYR A 164 10.71 -15.07 7.62
N LYS A 165 9.78 -14.11 7.62
CA LYS A 165 9.72 -13.04 8.64
C LYS A 165 8.50 -13.19 9.54
N SER A 166 8.74 -13.18 10.84
CA SER A 166 7.70 -13.30 11.87
C SER A 166 7.98 -12.34 13.04
N LYS A 167 6.93 -11.96 13.77
CA LYS A 167 6.98 -11.07 14.93
C LYS A 167 6.48 -11.82 16.16
N HIS A 168 7.29 -11.82 17.22
CA HIS A 168 7.06 -12.58 18.46
C HIS A 168 7.02 -11.64 19.67
N GLU A 169 6.69 -12.18 20.85
CA GLU A 169 6.57 -11.42 22.12
C GLU A 169 5.60 -10.22 22.02
N LEU A 170 4.52 -10.40 21.25
CA LEU A 170 3.54 -9.36 20.92
C LEU A 170 2.81 -8.87 22.17
N LYS A 171 2.89 -7.56 22.45
CA LYS A 171 2.26 -6.93 23.62
C LYS A 171 1.61 -5.59 23.31
N ASP A 172 0.29 -5.61 23.25
CA ASP A 172 -0.57 -4.45 22.97
C ASP A 172 -0.66 -3.42 24.12
N ARG A 173 -0.87 -2.15 23.77
CA ARG A 173 -0.96 -0.99 24.68
C ARG A 173 -2.06 -0.01 24.23
N GLU A 174 -3.26 -0.18 24.77
CA GLU A 174 -4.42 0.68 24.47
C GLU A 174 -4.20 2.17 24.80
N LYS A 175 -3.41 2.48 25.84
CA LYS A 175 -3.19 3.86 26.30
C LYS A 175 -2.64 4.76 25.18
N ASP A 176 -1.56 4.32 24.50
CA ASP A 176 -0.89 5.07 23.45
C ASP A 176 -1.08 4.50 22.03
N ASP A 177 -1.92 3.47 21.88
CA ASP A 177 -2.21 2.75 20.63
C ASP A 177 -0.96 2.16 19.98
N THR A 178 -0.15 1.48 20.79
CA THR A 178 1.08 0.81 20.33
C THR A 178 1.08 -0.69 20.61
N VAL A 179 1.93 -1.41 19.90
CA VAL A 179 2.26 -2.82 20.13
C VAL A 179 3.78 -2.96 20.21
N LEU A 180 4.26 -3.73 21.18
CA LEU A 180 5.66 -4.19 21.25
C LEU A 180 5.78 -5.55 20.57
N PHE A 181 6.92 -5.82 19.93
CA PHE A 181 7.28 -7.13 19.40
C PHE A 181 8.81 -7.27 19.23
N LYS A 182 9.30 -8.50 19.05
CA LYS A 182 10.65 -8.77 18.52
C LYS A 182 10.50 -9.47 17.15
N PRO A 183 11.16 -9.01 16.09
CA PRO A 183 11.17 -9.75 14.83
C PRO A 183 12.08 -10.99 14.95
N LYS A 184 11.79 -11.97 14.09
CA LYS A 184 12.60 -13.15 13.82
C LYS A 184 12.66 -13.34 12.31
N MET A 185 13.85 -13.62 11.80
CA MET A 185 14.14 -13.88 10.39
C MET A 185 14.73 -15.29 10.29
N MET A 186 14.33 -16.06 9.28
CA MET A 186 14.87 -17.39 9.00
C MET A 186 15.16 -17.51 7.51
N TRP A 187 16.33 -18.01 7.17
CA TRP A 187 16.76 -18.21 5.78
C TRP A 187 16.97 -19.70 5.53
N HIS A 188 16.32 -20.21 4.48
CA HIS A 188 16.47 -21.59 4.01
C HIS A 188 17.03 -21.58 2.59
N PHE A 189 18.15 -22.27 2.36
CA PHE A 189 18.82 -22.28 1.05
C PHE A 189 17.97 -23.02 0.00
N ASN A 190 17.59 -22.30 -1.07
CA ASN A 190 16.76 -22.84 -2.13
C ASN A 190 17.65 -23.40 -3.25
N LYS A 191 17.87 -24.72 -3.19
CA LYS A 191 18.74 -25.46 -4.12
C LYS A 191 18.23 -25.43 -5.57
N GLU A 192 16.91 -25.49 -5.76
CA GLU A 192 16.32 -25.51 -7.11
C GLU A 192 16.52 -24.18 -7.83
N ARG A 193 16.33 -23.05 -7.11
CA ARG A 193 16.52 -21.71 -7.66
C ARG A 193 17.99 -21.31 -7.81
N SER A 194 18.87 -21.83 -6.95
CA SER A 194 20.31 -21.57 -7.01
C SER A 194 21.04 -22.41 -8.06
N SER A 195 20.44 -23.52 -8.52
CA SER A 195 21.04 -24.47 -9.46
C SER A 195 21.65 -23.76 -10.69
N PRO A 196 22.93 -24.03 -11.06
CA PRO A 196 23.76 -25.14 -10.59
C PRO A 196 24.54 -24.90 -9.28
N LEU A 197 24.43 -23.72 -8.65
CA LEU A 197 25.18 -23.37 -7.44
C LEU A 197 24.70 -24.17 -6.21
N THR A 198 25.65 -24.59 -5.39
CA THR A 198 25.45 -25.49 -4.24
C THR A 198 25.67 -24.82 -2.88
N GLY A 199 26.44 -23.74 -2.85
CA GLY A 199 27.03 -23.15 -1.65
C GLY A 199 28.41 -23.75 -1.28
N ASP A 200 28.84 -24.83 -1.94
CA ASP A 200 30.17 -25.42 -1.76
C ASP A 200 31.24 -24.74 -2.64
N GLU A 201 30.86 -23.80 -3.50
CA GLU A 201 31.78 -23.06 -4.38
C GLU A 201 32.82 -22.28 -3.56
N LEU A 202 34.11 -22.50 -3.85
CA LEU A 202 35.20 -21.78 -3.22
C LEU A 202 35.34 -20.39 -3.84
N VAL A 203 35.10 -19.35 -3.03
CA VAL A 203 35.27 -17.95 -3.43
C VAL A 203 36.33 -17.28 -2.56
N THR A 204 37.09 -16.38 -3.17
CA THR A 204 38.11 -15.58 -2.48
C THR A 204 37.54 -14.19 -2.20
N ILE A 205 37.44 -13.81 -0.93
CA ILE A 205 36.92 -12.51 -0.48
C ILE A 205 37.94 -11.78 0.43
N PRO A 206 37.80 -10.47 0.69
CA PRO A 206 38.62 -9.80 1.70
C PRO A 206 38.42 -10.49 3.06
N HIS A 207 39.51 -10.75 3.79
CA HIS A 207 39.47 -11.51 5.04
C HIS A 207 38.85 -10.66 6.15
N VAL A 208 37.51 -10.69 6.23
CA VAL A 208 36.73 -9.83 7.14
C VAL A 208 37.17 -10.01 8.59
N ALA A 209 37.54 -11.22 9.05
CA ALA A 209 38.06 -11.44 10.40
C ALA A 209 39.55 -11.08 10.65
N ILE A 210 40.25 -10.48 9.67
CA ILE A 210 41.56 -9.78 9.84
C ILE A 210 41.35 -8.27 9.80
N LEU A 211 40.64 -7.79 8.76
CA LEU A 211 40.36 -6.38 8.54
C LEU A 211 39.39 -5.81 9.59
N THR A 212 38.48 -6.66 10.08
CA THR A 212 37.53 -6.41 11.18
C THR A 212 37.74 -7.41 12.32
N THR A 213 37.07 -7.19 13.46
CA THR A 213 36.78 -8.25 14.43
C THR A 213 35.29 -8.28 14.72
N CYS A 214 34.71 -9.47 14.83
CA CYS A 214 33.28 -9.65 15.00
C CYS A 214 32.80 -9.22 16.39
N SER A 215 31.95 -8.21 16.44
CA SER A 215 30.86 -8.08 17.41
C SER A 215 29.80 -7.12 16.88
N THR A 216 28.56 -7.55 16.98
CA THR A 216 27.38 -6.70 16.81
C THR A 216 26.39 -7.04 17.90
N ASN A 217 26.23 -6.15 18.88
CA ASN A 217 24.95 -6.11 19.57
C ASN A 217 24.51 -4.70 19.92
N ILE A 218 23.21 -4.46 19.70
CA ILE A 218 22.60 -3.12 19.68
C ILE A 218 22.27 -2.72 21.12
N LEU A 219 23.31 -2.47 21.92
CA LEU A 219 23.24 -2.06 23.32
C LEU A 219 24.30 -1.00 23.63
N VAL A 220 23.82 0.24 23.75
CA VAL A 220 24.58 1.43 24.12
C VAL A 220 25.28 1.22 25.49
N LEU A 221 26.46 1.83 25.66
CA LEU A 221 27.25 1.96 26.92
C LEU A 221 28.43 0.98 27.21
N THR A 222 29.01 0.26 26.23
CA THR A 222 30.31 -0.43 26.43
C THR A 222 31.34 -0.18 25.30
N PRO A 223 32.55 0.38 25.58
CA PRO A 223 33.46 0.88 24.55
C PRO A 223 34.59 -0.11 24.16
N LEU A 224 34.29 -1.40 23.94
CA LEU A 224 35.32 -2.47 24.01
C LEU A 224 35.51 -3.44 22.83
N LEU A 225 34.81 -3.27 21.69
CA LEU A 225 35.26 -3.88 20.42
C LEU A 225 35.41 -2.85 19.30
N LYS A 226 36.51 -3.05 18.57
CA LYS A 226 37.16 -2.17 17.60
C LYS A 226 38.04 -3.09 16.75
N ALA A 227 37.96 -2.98 15.43
CA ALA A 227 38.59 -3.90 14.47
C ALA A 227 40.09 -4.13 14.68
N MET A 228 40.53 -5.38 14.50
CA MET A 228 41.92 -5.83 14.72
C MET A 228 42.96 -4.93 14.06
N VAL A 229 42.87 -4.68 12.75
CA VAL A 229 43.75 -3.71 12.07
C VAL A 229 43.12 -2.32 12.04
N LEU A 230 42.04 -2.15 11.28
CA LEU A 230 41.57 -0.84 10.85
C LEU A 230 41.11 0.09 11.99
N THR A 231 40.73 -0.44 13.16
CA THR A 231 40.37 0.39 14.33
C THR A 231 41.47 0.42 15.40
N VAL A 232 42.30 -0.61 15.53
CA VAL A 232 43.55 -0.48 16.33
C VAL A 232 44.46 0.57 15.72
N GLU A 233 44.52 0.69 14.39
CA GLU A 233 45.16 1.81 13.70
C GLU A 233 44.54 3.16 14.09
N LYS A 234 43.21 3.29 13.94
CA LYS A 234 42.45 4.53 14.21
C LYS A 234 42.52 5.01 15.66
N GLU A 235 42.74 4.12 16.63
CA GLU A 235 42.57 4.43 18.06
C GLU A 235 43.73 4.04 18.99
N LYS A 236 44.49 2.98 18.65
CA LYS A 236 45.59 2.45 19.46
C LYS A 236 46.80 2.09 18.58
N PRO A 237 47.31 3.00 17.71
CA PRO A 237 48.33 2.68 16.69
C PRO A 237 49.67 2.18 17.25
N GLY A 238 49.89 2.24 18.57
CA GLY A 238 50.98 1.55 19.26
C GLY A 238 50.84 0.01 19.32
N MET A 239 49.62 -0.53 19.30
CA MET A 239 49.34 -1.97 19.41
C MET A 239 49.40 -2.74 18.08
N LEU A 240 49.51 -2.07 16.93
CA LEU A 240 49.52 -2.72 15.61
C LEU A 240 50.61 -3.81 15.46
N SER A 241 51.76 -3.67 16.12
CA SER A 241 52.83 -4.68 16.11
C SER A 241 52.48 -5.96 16.88
N LEU A 242 51.57 -5.87 17.87
CA LEU A 242 50.98 -7.03 18.54
C LEU A 242 49.92 -7.69 17.65
N VAL A 243 49.10 -6.88 16.97
CA VAL A 243 48.10 -7.36 16.00
C VAL A 243 48.76 -8.13 14.85
N ASN A 244 49.84 -7.60 14.26
CA ASN A 244 50.60 -8.29 13.21
C ASN A 244 51.06 -9.69 13.65
N LYS A 245 51.59 -9.82 14.87
CA LYS A 245 51.97 -11.13 15.45
C LYS A 245 50.77 -12.04 15.68
N ALA A 246 49.65 -11.50 16.17
CA ALA A 246 48.44 -12.28 16.42
C ALA A 246 47.77 -12.79 15.13
N ILE A 247 47.76 -11.99 14.05
CA ILE A 247 47.28 -12.42 12.72
C ILE A 247 48.06 -13.65 12.25
N LYS A 248 49.40 -13.60 12.35
CA LYS A 248 50.27 -14.72 11.97
C LYS A 248 50.02 -15.98 12.82
N ALA A 249 49.73 -15.82 14.12
CA ALA A 249 49.40 -16.94 15.00
C ALA A 249 48.00 -17.54 14.72
N LEU A 250 46.97 -16.70 14.58
CA LEU A 250 45.57 -17.10 14.33
C LEU A 250 45.39 -17.78 12.98
N TYR A 251 45.98 -17.19 11.92
CA TYR A 251 45.71 -17.57 10.54
C TYR A 251 46.91 -18.25 9.85
N ARG A 252 47.89 -18.72 10.65
CA ARG A 252 49.08 -19.49 10.22
C ARG A 252 49.96 -18.78 9.19
N ASP A 253 50.29 -17.52 9.47
CA ASP A 253 51.04 -16.58 8.62
C ASP A 253 50.51 -16.52 7.17
N PRO A 254 49.27 -16.03 6.96
CA PRO A 254 48.59 -16.12 5.67
C PRO A 254 49.23 -15.19 4.63
N GLU A 255 49.31 -15.63 3.37
CA GLU A 255 50.01 -14.91 2.29
C GLU A 255 49.34 -13.59 1.87
N SER A 256 48.07 -13.37 2.23
CA SER A 256 47.32 -12.18 1.81
C SER A 256 46.28 -11.70 2.82
N VAL A 257 45.72 -10.49 2.62
CA VAL A 257 44.53 -10.02 3.35
C VAL A 257 43.22 -10.61 2.84
N PHE A 258 43.26 -11.61 1.97
CA PHE A 258 42.10 -12.31 1.41
C PHE A 258 42.00 -13.72 1.98
N MET A 259 40.79 -14.28 1.96
CA MET A 259 40.50 -15.65 2.38
C MET A 259 39.67 -16.37 1.32
N THR A 260 39.99 -17.63 1.08
CA THR A 260 39.21 -18.51 0.20
C THR A 260 38.44 -19.52 1.05
N ALA A 261 37.13 -19.60 0.85
CA ALA A 261 36.25 -20.50 1.61
C ALA A 261 34.98 -20.85 0.81
N PRO A 262 34.25 -21.92 1.18
CA PRO A 262 32.92 -22.20 0.63
C PRO A 262 31.94 -21.05 0.92
N VAL A 263 31.11 -20.71 -0.06
CA VAL A 263 30.10 -19.64 0.09
C VAL A 263 29.17 -19.88 1.28
N LYS A 264 28.73 -21.12 1.52
CA LYS A 264 27.86 -21.46 2.66
C LYS A 264 28.54 -21.19 4.02
N ASP A 265 29.85 -21.42 4.14
CA ASP A 265 30.61 -21.23 5.38
C ASP A 265 30.75 -19.74 5.70
N LEU A 266 30.96 -18.92 4.67
CA LEU A 266 31.01 -17.46 4.78
C LEU A 266 29.63 -16.88 5.19
N LEU A 267 28.55 -17.39 4.60
CA LEU A 267 27.22 -16.83 4.78
C LEU A 267 26.50 -17.34 6.05
N PHE A 268 26.53 -18.65 6.31
CA PHE A 268 25.75 -19.27 7.38
C PHE A 268 26.55 -20.26 8.24
N ASP A 269 27.15 -21.31 7.65
CA ASP A 269 27.68 -22.48 8.37
C ASP A 269 28.89 -22.18 9.27
N GLY A 270 29.63 -21.11 8.97
CA GLY A 270 30.62 -20.50 9.86
C GLY A 270 32.07 -20.95 9.61
N VAL A 271 32.91 -20.01 9.19
CA VAL A 271 34.37 -20.22 9.12
C VAL A 271 34.96 -20.30 10.52
N VAL A 272 35.74 -21.35 10.78
CA VAL A 272 36.26 -21.68 12.11
C VAL A 272 37.42 -20.78 12.53
N ILE A 273 37.29 -20.14 13.69
CA ILE A 273 38.35 -19.42 14.39
C ILE A 273 38.81 -20.30 15.57
N ASN A 274 40.03 -20.84 15.47
CA ASN A 274 40.61 -21.66 16.53
C ASN A 274 41.47 -20.83 17.48
N CYS A 275 41.12 -20.85 18.76
CA CYS A 275 41.78 -20.12 19.84
C CYS A 275 42.63 -20.98 20.79
N THR A 276 42.96 -22.23 20.46
CA THR A 276 43.92 -23.08 21.20
C THR A 276 45.39 -22.63 21.07
N LEU A 277 45.65 -21.34 20.88
CA LEU A 277 46.98 -20.78 20.67
C LEU A 277 47.77 -20.71 21.97
N THR A 278 49.08 -20.98 21.90
CA THR A 278 49.97 -20.99 23.06
C THR A 278 50.74 -19.68 23.26
N ASP A 279 50.90 -18.89 22.19
CA ASP A 279 51.65 -17.64 22.20
C ASP A 279 50.89 -16.48 22.86
N PHE A 280 51.61 -15.42 23.23
CA PHE A 280 51.03 -14.27 23.93
C PHE A 280 50.07 -13.43 23.05
N ALA A 281 50.38 -13.25 21.77
CA ALA A 281 49.61 -12.38 20.89
C ALA A 281 48.28 -13.03 20.48
N GLY A 282 48.34 -14.31 20.08
CA GLY A 282 47.18 -15.17 19.87
C GLY A 282 46.29 -15.24 21.12
N LYS A 283 46.85 -15.57 22.29
CA LYS A 283 46.10 -15.62 23.56
C LYS A 283 45.44 -14.30 23.93
N ALA A 284 46.11 -13.16 23.73
CA ALA A 284 45.55 -11.85 24.06
C ALA A 284 44.29 -11.55 23.23
N ILE A 285 44.34 -11.79 21.91
CA ILE A 285 43.17 -11.59 21.04
C ILE A 285 42.10 -12.65 21.31
N CYS A 286 42.47 -13.91 21.49
CA CYS A 286 41.54 -14.97 21.84
C CYS A 286 40.83 -14.76 23.18
N THR A 287 41.50 -14.15 24.16
CA THR A 287 40.85 -13.75 25.43
C THR A 287 39.79 -12.67 25.20
N GLN A 288 40.07 -11.69 24.34
CA GLN A 288 39.10 -10.66 23.95
C GLN A 288 37.93 -11.25 23.13
N LEU A 289 38.20 -12.20 22.22
CA LEU A 289 37.16 -12.91 21.48
C LEU A 289 36.27 -13.74 22.43
N LYS A 290 36.86 -14.57 23.31
CA LYS A 290 36.14 -15.34 24.34
C LYS A 290 35.22 -14.46 25.19
N ALA A 291 35.73 -13.33 25.69
CA ALA A 291 34.98 -12.41 26.54
C ALA A 291 33.75 -11.78 25.85
N ASN A 292 33.72 -11.76 24.52
CA ASN A 292 32.69 -11.08 23.73
C ASN A 292 31.98 -12.03 22.74
N ALA A 293 32.13 -13.35 22.91
CA ALA A 293 31.56 -14.38 22.04
C ALA A 293 30.04 -14.58 22.18
N LYS A 294 29.29 -13.50 22.46
CA LYS A 294 27.82 -13.49 22.35
C LYS A 294 27.35 -13.42 20.89
N ASP A 295 28.20 -12.88 20.02
CA ASP A 295 27.89 -12.59 18.62
C ASP A 295 28.59 -13.54 17.64
N MET A 296 29.09 -14.69 18.13
CA MET A 296 29.73 -15.76 17.35
C MET A 296 29.18 -17.13 17.78
N GLU A 297 29.10 -18.09 16.86
CA GLU A 297 28.72 -19.47 17.23
C GLU A 297 29.89 -20.10 18.00
N ARG A 298 29.66 -20.43 19.28
CA ARG A 298 30.64 -21.08 20.15
C ARG A 298 30.51 -22.59 20.04
N VAL A 299 31.44 -23.23 19.33
CA VAL A 299 31.49 -24.68 19.12
C VAL A 299 32.10 -25.40 20.33
N SER A 300 33.10 -24.79 20.98
CA SER A 300 33.72 -25.34 22.20
C SER A 300 34.26 -24.23 23.10
N GLU A 301 35.05 -24.56 24.13
CA GLU A 301 35.68 -23.51 24.96
C GLU A 301 36.59 -22.57 24.14
N ASP A 302 37.36 -23.14 23.20
CA ASP A 302 38.40 -22.49 22.41
C ASP A 302 38.08 -22.40 20.90
N ILE A 303 36.94 -22.89 20.45
CA ILE A 303 36.58 -22.91 19.03
C ILE A 303 35.31 -22.09 18.80
N PHE A 304 35.44 -21.10 17.93
CA PHE A 304 34.38 -20.19 17.50
C PHE A 304 34.19 -20.30 15.99
N LYS A 305 33.07 -19.79 15.48
CA LYS A 305 32.83 -19.61 14.06
C LYS A 305 32.35 -18.20 13.77
N PHE A 306 32.65 -17.73 12.57
CA PHE A 306 32.16 -16.48 12.01
C PHE A 306 31.46 -16.71 10.66
N SER A 307 30.24 -16.21 10.51
CA SER A 307 29.50 -16.09 9.25
C SER A 307 28.66 -14.81 9.26
N PHE A 308 28.26 -14.32 8.08
CA PHE A 308 27.56 -13.04 7.97
C PHE A 308 26.11 -13.07 8.51
N PHE A 309 25.41 -14.21 8.39
CA PHE A 309 23.98 -14.34 8.70
C PHE A 309 23.64 -15.49 9.67
N GLY A 310 24.61 -16.34 10.04
CA GLY A 310 24.37 -17.55 10.84
C GLY A 310 23.78 -17.28 12.23
N MET A 311 24.28 -16.27 12.95
CA MET A 311 23.81 -15.89 14.30
C MET A 311 22.42 -15.23 14.29
N GLN A 312 22.04 -14.63 13.16
CA GLN A 312 20.75 -14.01 12.92
C GLN A 312 19.69 -15.05 12.53
N ASN A 313 20.10 -16.18 11.93
CA ASN A 313 19.19 -17.18 11.40
C ASN A 313 18.38 -17.86 12.52
N GLY A 314 17.10 -17.50 12.61
CA GLY A 314 16.16 -18.04 13.59
C GLY A 314 16.24 -17.43 14.99
N SER A 315 17.08 -16.43 15.24
CA SER A 315 17.14 -15.72 16.52
C SER A 315 16.13 -14.56 16.60
N LEU A 316 15.89 -14.04 17.80
CA LEU A 316 14.99 -12.90 18.06
C LEU A 316 15.80 -11.61 18.14
N SER A 317 15.51 -10.65 17.25
CA SER A 317 16.22 -9.38 17.19
C SER A 317 15.71 -8.37 18.24
N SER A 318 16.31 -7.18 18.26
CA SER A 318 15.94 -6.07 19.17
C SER A 318 14.44 -5.73 19.12
N GLN A 319 13.88 -5.37 20.28
CA GLN A 319 12.45 -5.10 20.42
C GLN A 319 12.04 -3.78 19.74
N PHE A 320 10.99 -3.83 18.94
CA PHE A 320 10.29 -2.67 18.39
C PHE A 320 9.08 -2.30 19.26
N ARG A 321 8.70 -1.03 19.23
CA ARG A 321 7.35 -0.56 19.60
C ARG A 321 6.78 0.32 18.50
N VAL A 322 5.72 -0.15 17.84
CA VAL A 322 5.07 0.53 16.72
C VAL A 322 3.64 0.92 17.03
N LYS A 323 3.12 1.89 16.28
CA LYS A 323 1.71 2.29 16.27
C LYS A 323 0.82 1.29 15.53
N ARG A 324 -0.38 1.04 16.06
CA ARG A 324 -1.33 0.06 15.49
C ARG A 324 -2.30 0.65 14.47
N GLY A 325 -2.44 1.97 14.43
CA GLY A 325 -3.31 2.67 13.50
C GLY A 325 -4.80 2.66 13.87
N ILE A 326 -5.17 2.28 15.09
CA ILE A 326 -6.58 2.19 15.53
C ILE A 326 -7.14 3.57 15.86
N LYS A 327 -6.33 4.45 16.49
CA LYS A 327 -6.72 5.84 16.80
C LYS A 327 -6.52 6.80 15.63
N ASN A 328 -5.55 6.52 14.75
CA ASN A 328 -5.26 7.27 13.55
C ASN A 328 -4.56 6.35 12.54
N ILE A 329 -5.17 6.06 11.39
CA ILE A 329 -4.56 5.12 10.44
C ILE A 329 -3.27 5.67 9.81
N LYS A 330 -3.09 7.00 9.73
CA LYS A 330 -1.83 7.58 9.23
C LYS A 330 -0.63 7.34 10.15
N ASP A 331 -0.87 6.85 11.37
CA ASP A 331 0.20 6.39 12.27
C ASP A 331 0.53 4.89 12.09
N ILE A 332 -0.19 4.09 11.30
CA ILE A 332 0.00 2.62 11.26
C ILE A 332 1.46 2.22 10.95
N GLY A 333 1.98 1.25 11.70
CA GLY A 333 3.35 0.77 11.58
C GLY A 333 4.43 1.73 12.09
N ARG A 334 4.10 3.00 12.38
CA ARG A 334 5.08 4.02 12.75
C ARG A 334 5.85 3.62 14.01
N VAL A 335 7.17 3.57 13.92
CA VAL A 335 8.05 3.26 15.05
C VAL A 335 7.99 4.40 16.06
N VAL A 336 7.87 4.04 17.34
CA VAL A 336 7.81 4.97 18.48
C VAL A 336 9.03 4.80 19.38
N GLU A 337 9.45 3.56 19.59
CA GLU A 337 10.67 3.17 20.29
C GLU A 337 11.32 1.96 19.61
N PHE A 338 12.65 1.91 19.62
CA PHE A 338 13.46 0.77 19.23
C PHE A 338 14.43 0.46 20.38
N ASN A 339 14.47 -0.80 20.84
CA ASN A 339 15.15 -1.24 22.05
C ASN A 339 14.91 -0.33 23.29
N GLY A 340 13.68 0.17 23.44
CA GLY A 340 13.28 1.10 24.50
C GLY A 340 13.66 2.58 24.28
N GLN A 341 14.36 2.92 23.20
CA GLN A 341 14.86 4.27 22.91
C GLN A 341 14.03 4.95 21.81
N LYS A 342 13.77 6.26 21.96
CA LYS A 342 12.98 7.09 21.02
C LYS A 342 13.81 7.76 19.92
N LYS A 343 15.09 7.93 20.18
CA LYS A 343 16.14 8.31 19.24
C LYS A 343 17.27 7.29 19.38
N LEU A 344 18.08 7.15 18.35
CA LEU A 344 19.33 6.40 18.39
C LEU A 344 20.40 7.19 19.18
N SER A 345 21.57 6.60 19.38
CA SER A 345 22.74 7.28 19.95
C SER A 345 24.03 7.01 19.18
N SER A 346 23.94 6.54 17.93
CA SER A 346 25.10 6.19 17.10
C SER A 346 25.72 7.41 16.41
N TRP A 347 24.89 8.39 16.06
CA TRP A 347 25.28 9.51 15.20
C TRP A 347 25.61 10.76 16.03
N SER A 348 26.45 11.65 15.51
CA SER A 348 26.91 12.84 16.26
C SER A 348 25.82 13.91 16.42
N GLY A 349 24.90 14.02 15.46
CA GLY A 349 23.82 15.01 15.45
C GLY A 349 22.45 14.39 15.78
N GLU A 350 21.64 15.13 16.54
CA GLU A 350 20.29 14.70 16.95
C GLU A 350 19.39 14.26 15.79
N LYS A 351 19.50 14.92 14.62
CA LYS A 351 18.68 14.64 13.44
C LYS A 351 18.97 13.28 12.81
N CYS A 352 20.25 12.88 12.72
CA CYS A 352 20.62 11.56 12.21
C CYS A 352 20.19 10.42 13.14
N ASN A 353 19.97 10.73 14.43
CA ASN A 353 19.45 9.79 15.42
C ASN A 353 17.90 9.70 15.44
N GLU A 354 17.17 10.41 14.56
CA GLU A 354 15.71 10.37 14.55
C GLU A 354 15.17 9.09 13.90
N ILE A 355 14.49 8.29 14.73
CA ILE A 355 13.71 7.14 14.30
C ILE A 355 12.38 7.66 13.74
N SER A 356 12.14 7.47 12.45
CA SER A 356 10.94 7.95 11.75
C SER A 356 10.45 6.95 10.72
N GLY A 357 9.17 7.05 10.37
CA GLY A 357 8.53 6.07 9.47
C GLY A 357 8.17 4.76 10.15
N THR A 358 8.00 3.71 9.36
CA THR A 358 7.56 2.38 9.82
C THR A 358 8.73 1.38 9.92
N ASP A 359 8.44 0.13 10.28
CA ASP A 359 9.41 -0.99 10.27
C ASP A 359 9.70 -1.54 8.86
N GLY A 360 9.19 -0.90 7.80
CA GLY A 360 9.32 -1.34 6.42
C GLY A 360 8.36 -2.49 6.01
N THR A 361 7.58 -3.06 6.94
CA THR A 361 6.67 -4.20 6.66
C THR A 361 5.20 -3.80 6.50
N ILE A 362 4.83 -2.58 6.89
CA ILE A 362 3.50 -1.99 6.69
C ILE A 362 3.62 -0.47 6.58
N PHE A 363 2.68 0.17 5.88
CA PHE A 363 2.75 1.59 5.52
C PHE A 363 1.36 2.26 5.63
N PRO A 364 1.28 3.59 5.80
CA PRO A 364 0.01 4.29 5.90
C PRO A 364 -0.75 4.40 4.57
N PRO A 365 -2.09 4.35 4.58
CA PRO A 365 -2.92 4.52 3.40
C PRO A 365 -3.05 5.98 2.94
N PHE A 366 -3.60 6.14 1.73
CA PHE A 366 -3.87 7.44 1.08
C PHE A 366 -2.58 8.21 0.71
N ILE A 367 -1.64 7.48 0.11
CA ILE A 367 -0.33 7.95 -0.36
C ILE A 367 -0.52 8.83 -1.61
N THR A 368 0.18 9.96 -1.69
CA THR A 368 0.23 10.84 -2.86
C THR A 368 1.65 10.99 -3.42
N SER A 369 1.80 11.48 -4.65
CA SER A 369 3.11 11.70 -5.30
C SER A 369 4.02 12.69 -4.57
N GLU A 370 3.47 13.45 -3.63
CA GLU A 370 4.14 14.46 -2.82
C GLU A 370 4.63 13.90 -1.47
N ASP A 371 4.14 12.73 -1.05
CA ASP A 371 4.54 12.08 0.19
C ASP A 371 5.96 11.51 0.10
N LYS A 372 6.75 11.70 1.16
CA LYS A 372 8.02 10.98 1.36
C LYS A 372 7.79 9.85 2.34
N ILE A 373 7.84 8.62 1.86
CA ILE A 373 7.59 7.44 2.69
C ILE A 373 8.88 7.09 3.42
N LEU A 374 8.80 7.01 4.75
CA LEU A 374 9.94 6.77 5.62
C LEU A 374 9.89 5.34 6.18
N ALA A 375 11.04 4.69 6.28
CA ALA A 375 11.21 3.42 6.98
C ALA A 375 12.50 3.45 7.81
N PHE A 376 12.42 2.98 9.06
CA PHE A 376 13.59 2.80 9.91
C PHE A 376 14.21 1.42 9.65
N SER A 377 15.47 1.39 9.22
CA SER A 377 16.23 0.15 9.05
C SER A 377 17.21 -0.02 10.21
N PRO A 378 17.06 -1.07 11.05
CA PRO A 378 18.05 -1.40 12.08
C PRO A 378 19.42 -1.77 11.50
N GLU A 379 19.43 -2.49 10.37
CA GLU A 379 20.65 -2.95 9.68
C GLU A 379 21.51 -1.78 9.18
N LEU A 380 20.86 -0.69 8.75
CA LEU A 380 21.52 0.56 8.34
C LEU A 380 21.57 1.59 9.47
N CYS A 381 21.03 1.26 10.65
CA CYS A 381 21.02 2.12 11.83
C CYS A 381 20.50 3.55 11.58
N ARG A 382 19.58 3.74 10.62
CA ARG A 382 19.04 5.05 10.23
C ARG A 382 17.66 4.93 9.61
N THR A 383 16.95 6.06 9.57
CA THR A 383 15.77 6.21 8.73
C THR A 383 16.20 6.39 7.27
N ILE A 384 15.59 5.64 6.36
CA ILE A 384 15.67 5.79 4.90
C ILE A 384 14.36 6.39 4.40
N ALA A 385 14.45 7.25 3.38
CA ALA A 385 13.30 7.82 2.69
C ALA A 385 13.23 7.26 1.27
N VAL A 386 12.06 6.78 0.86
CA VAL A 386 11.76 6.50 -0.55
C VAL A 386 10.95 7.66 -1.13
N VAL A 387 11.28 8.06 -2.36
CA VAL A 387 10.71 9.22 -3.05
C VAL A 387 10.03 8.80 -4.35
N PHE A 388 8.94 9.47 -4.71
CA PHE A 388 8.15 9.13 -5.90
C PHE A 388 8.99 9.23 -7.18
N GLU A 389 9.03 8.16 -7.96
CA GLU A 389 9.62 8.15 -9.30
C GLU A 389 8.53 8.39 -10.37
N ARG A 390 7.50 7.54 -10.38
CA ARG A 390 6.51 7.49 -11.47
C ARG A 390 5.28 6.64 -11.13
N PRO A 391 4.18 6.77 -11.89
CA PRO A 391 3.13 5.76 -11.93
C PRO A 391 3.65 4.40 -12.42
N THR A 392 3.01 3.33 -11.97
CA THR A 392 3.31 1.95 -12.37
C THR A 392 2.02 1.12 -12.44
N THR A 393 2.08 -0.12 -12.91
CA THR A 393 0.93 -1.04 -12.92
C THR A 393 1.41 -2.48 -12.71
N TYR A 394 1.05 -3.06 -11.57
CA TYR A 394 1.47 -4.40 -11.17
C TYR A 394 0.28 -5.35 -11.27
N LYS A 395 0.37 -6.38 -12.13
CA LYS A 395 -0.70 -7.38 -12.38
C LYS A 395 -2.10 -6.76 -12.55
N GLY A 396 -2.18 -5.62 -13.25
CA GLY A 396 -3.42 -4.88 -13.51
C GLY A 396 -3.83 -3.85 -12.42
N ILE A 397 -3.24 -3.91 -11.23
CA ILE A 397 -3.44 -2.91 -10.17
C ILE A 397 -2.58 -1.67 -10.49
N LYS A 398 -3.20 -0.49 -10.51
CA LYS A 398 -2.49 0.79 -10.67
C LYS A 398 -1.75 1.13 -9.38
N GLY A 399 -0.50 1.57 -9.50
CA GLY A 399 0.33 1.92 -8.35
C GLY A 399 1.22 3.14 -8.59
N TYR A 400 1.94 3.52 -7.53
CA TYR A 400 3.01 4.50 -7.56
C TYR A 400 4.33 3.81 -7.21
N ARG A 401 5.38 4.03 -8.01
CA ARG A 401 6.73 3.53 -7.77
C ARG A 401 7.57 4.60 -7.09
N TYR A 402 8.27 4.18 -6.04
CA TYR A 402 9.21 4.98 -5.27
C TYR A 402 10.60 4.37 -5.38
N THR A 403 11.62 5.22 -5.36
CA THR A 403 13.04 4.84 -5.38
C THR A 403 13.77 5.34 -4.12
N ALA A 404 14.90 4.74 -3.77
CA ALA A 404 15.72 5.13 -2.62
C ALA A 404 17.21 5.20 -2.97
N THR A 405 17.89 6.16 -2.35
CA THR A 405 19.35 6.34 -2.45
C THR A 405 19.95 6.38 -1.05
N LEU A 406 21.26 6.14 -0.90
CA LEU A 406 21.95 6.18 0.39
C LEU A 406 22.32 7.61 0.85
N GLY A 407 22.10 8.60 -0.02
CA GLY A 407 22.31 10.02 0.26
C GLY A 407 23.71 10.53 -0.13
N ASP A 408 24.07 11.69 0.43
CA ASP A 408 25.36 12.34 0.25
C ASP A 408 25.73 13.15 1.50
N MET A 409 26.37 12.48 2.46
CA MET A 409 26.88 13.12 3.67
C MET A 409 28.05 14.08 3.43
N SER A 410 28.73 13.99 2.28
CA SER A 410 29.84 14.89 1.95
C SER A 410 29.31 16.28 1.56
N SER A 411 28.24 16.34 0.77
CA SER A 411 27.65 17.59 0.27
C SER A 411 26.44 18.09 1.09
N ASN A 412 25.56 17.21 1.58
CA ASN A 412 24.31 17.62 2.24
C ASN A 412 24.53 17.96 3.73
N PRO A 413 24.33 19.22 4.18
CA PRO A 413 24.50 19.59 5.59
C PRO A 413 23.58 18.83 6.55
N ASN A 414 22.45 18.30 6.08
CA ASN A 414 21.51 17.52 6.89
C ASN A 414 22.00 16.09 7.17
N GLU A 415 22.98 15.60 6.40
CA GLU A 415 23.48 14.23 6.45
C GLU A 415 24.91 14.15 7.02
N LYS A 416 25.58 15.29 7.25
CA LYS A 416 26.92 15.32 7.87
C LYS A 416 27.02 14.63 9.24
N CYS A 417 25.91 14.48 9.96
CA CYS A 417 25.90 13.69 11.20
C CYS A 417 25.99 12.16 11.01
N PHE A 418 25.91 11.67 9.76
CA PHE A 418 26.23 10.29 9.39
C PHE A 418 27.73 10.07 9.08
N CYS A 419 28.54 11.13 9.06
CA CYS A 419 29.97 10.99 8.75
C CYS A 419 30.73 10.17 9.82
N PRO A 420 31.69 9.32 9.42
CA PRO A 420 32.47 8.51 10.35
C PRO A 420 33.15 9.33 11.46
N THR A 421 33.73 10.49 11.12
CA THR A 421 34.22 11.49 12.08
C THR A 421 33.64 12.87 11.77
N GLU A 422 33.98 13.88 12.56
CA GLU A 422 33.48 15.25 12.35
C GLU A 422 34.18 15.93 11.14
N ASP A 423 35.45 15.59 10.91
CA ASP A 423 36.26 16.10 9.79
C ASP A 423 36.26 15.19 8.55
N THR A 424 35.95 13.89 8.71
CA THR A 424 35.97 12.90 7.60
C THR A 424 34.60 12.30 7.33
N CYS A 425 34.10 12.60 6.13
CA CYS A 425 32.86 12.10 5.55
C CYS A 425 33.16 11.13 4.39
N LEU A 426 32.32 10.11 4.18
CA LEU A 426 32.34 9.35 2.94
C LEU A 426 31.62 10.12 1.83
N LYS A 427 31.96 9.81 0.57
CA LYS A 427 31.35 10.45 -0.61
C LYS A 427 29.91 9.95 -0.87
N LYS A 428 29.22 10.63 -1.80
CA LYS A 428 27.88 10.27 -2.29
C LYS A 428 27.69 8.75 -2.51
N GLY A 429 26.53 8.25 -2.09
CA GLY A 429 26.07 6.88 -2.35
C GLY A 429 26.69 5.81 -1.46
N SER A 430 27.57 6.18 -0.51
CA SER A 430 28.18 5.25 0.44
C SER A 430 27.97 5.68 1.90
N PHE A 431 28.03 4.72 2.84
CA PHE A 431 27.76 4.96 4.26
C PHE A 431 28.38 3.89 5.18
N GLU A 432 29.09 4.29 6.24
CA GLU A 432 29.84 3.38 7.12
C GLU A 432 29.03 2.93 8.36
N LEU A 433 29.06 1.64 8.69
CA LEU A 433 28.30 1.07 9.81
C LEU A 433 29.05 1.06 11.15
N SER A 434 30.33 1.47 11.21
CA SER A 434 31.17 1.28 12.40
C SER A 434 30.63 1.90 13.70
N ARG A 435 29.89 3.00 13.61
CA ARG A 435 29.24 3.68 14.75
C ARG A 435 28.05 2.92 15.37
N CYS A 436 27.56 1.86 14.73
CA CYS A 436 26.40 1.10 15.23
C CYS A 436 26.56 -0.42 15.15
N ALA A 437 27.25 -0.93 14.13
CA ALA A 437 27.55 -2.34 13.92
C ALA A 437 29.01 -2.71 14.28
N GLY A 438 29.80 -1.79 14.87
CA GLY A 438 31.17 -2.05 15.35
C GLY A 438 32.23 -2.36 14.27
N ALA A 439 31.81 -2.77 13.07
CA ALA A 439 32.65 -3.13 11.94
C ALA A 439 32.79 -1.98 10.93
N PRO A 440 33.97 -1.76 10.33
CA PRO A 440 34.22 -0.76 9.29
C PRO A 440 33.67 -1.20 7.91
N LEU A 441 32.45 -1.73 7.89
CA LEU A 441 31.73 -2.05 6.67
C LEU A 441 31.09 -0.79 6.09
N VAL A 442 31.21 -0.62 4.79
CA VAL A 442 30.59 0.47 4.02
C VAL A 442 29.48 -0.11 3.17
N VAL A 443 28.28 0.44 3.29
CA VAL A 443 27.12 0.09 2.46
C VAL A 443 27.10 0.99 1.22
N THR A 444 26.88 0.39 0.05
CA THR A 444 26.60 1.07 -1.23
C THR A 444 25.40 0.42 -1.91
N LEU A 445 24.93 0.94 -3.05
CA LEU A 445 24.06 0.18 -3.94
C LEU A 445 24.90 -0.75 -4.84
N PRO A 446 24.35 -1.87 -5.35
CA PRO A 446 25.13 -2.87 -6.08
C PRO A 446 25.92 -2.34 -7.27
N HIS A 447 27.14 -2.87 -7.41
CA HIS A 447 28.21 -2.42 -8.31
C HIS A 447 28.47 -0.90 -8.26
N MET A 448 28.34 -0.30 -7.07
CA MET A 448 28.50 1.16 -6.84
C MET A 448 27.47 2.02 -7.61
N TYR A 449 26.26 1.51 -7.84
CA TYR A 449 25.18 2.32 -8.45
C TYR A 449 24.91 3.60 -7.62
N GLU A 450 24.69 4.72 -8.31
CA GLU A 450 24.60 6.10 -7.76
C GLU A 450 25.73 6.57 -6.81
N THR A 451 26.81 5.82 -6.70
CA THR A 451 27.95 6.10 -5.81
C THR A 451 29.01 6.93 -6.53
N ASP A 452 29.90 7.60 -5.79
CA ASP A 452 30.99 8.38 -6.38
C ASP A 452 31.92 7.55 -7.30
N GLU A 453 32.31 8.17 -8.42
CA GLU A 453 33.16 7.58 -9.45
C GLU A 453 34.50 7.06 -8.93
N GLU A 454 35.08 7.62 -7.86
CA GLU A 454 36.33 7.12 -7.27
C GLU A 454 36.17 5.72 -6.68
N TYR A 455 35.05 5.46 -6.00
CA TYR A 455 34.76 4.15 -5.40
C TYR A 455 34.45 3.12 -6.48
N LEU A 456 33.63 3.48 -7.49
CA LEU A 456 33.39 2.65 -8.67
C LEU A 456 34.69 2.30 -9.40
N ARG A 457 35.56 3.29 -9.63
CA ARG A 457 36.85 3.11 -10.32
C ARG A 457 37.90 2.40 -9.49
N SER A 458 37.72 2.20 -8.18
CA SER A 458 38.74 1.57 -7.33
C SER A 458 38.94 0.07 -7.61
N VAL A 459 37.92 -0.63 -8.13
CA VAL A 459 37.92 -2.09 -8.40
C VAL A 459 37.42 -2.37 -9.82
N ILE A 460 38.03 -3.35 -10.51
CA ILE A 460 37.60 -3.83 -11.84
C ILE A 460 36.56 -4.95 -11.67
N GLY A 461 35.49 -4.95 -12.47
CA GLY A 461 34.40 -5.94 -12.42
C GLY A 461 33.04 -5.40 -11.95
N GLN A 462 32.95 -4.10 -11.64
CA GLN A 462 31.70 -3.46 -11.23
C GLN A 462 30.99 -2.80 -12.44
N HIS A 463 29.73 -3.18 -12.66
CA HIS A 463 28.91 -2.78 -13.81
C HIS A 463 27.55 -2.23 -13.35
N PRO A 464 27.45 -0.96 -12.92
CA PRO A 464 26.22 -0.40 -12.37
C PRO A 464 25.08 -0.25 -13.41
N GLU A 465 24.00 -1.01 -13.25
CA GLU A 465 22.78 -0.95 -14.05
C GLU A 465 21.55 -0.59 -13.19
N GLN A 466 20.88 0.53 -13.49
CA GLN A 466 19.71 0.99 -12.72
C GLN A 466 18.67 -0.11 -12.46
N ARG A 467 18.18 -0.80 -13.52
CA ARG A 467 17.11 -1.81 -13.39
C ARG A 467 17.49 -2.96 -12.44
N LYS A 468 18.77 -3.34 -12.42
CA LYS A 468 19.30 -4.41 -11.58
C LYS A 468 19.63 -3.95 -10.16
N HIS A 469 20.06 -2.70 -9.96
CA HIS A 469 20.72 -2.26 -8.72
C HIS A 469 20.01 -1.13 -7.95
N GLU A 470 18.98 -0.48 -8.54
CA GLU A 470 18.16 0.50 -7.82
C GLU A 470 17.34 -0.14 -6.69
N ILE A 471 17.16 0.57 -5.57
CA ILE A 471 16.14 0.21 -4.57
C ILE A 471 14.80 0.73 -5.06
N PHE A 472 13.76 -0.11 -5.10
CA PHE A 472 12.40 0.35 -5.41
C PHE A 472 11.32 -0.26 -4.52
N MET A 473 10.21 0.46 -4.39
CA MET A 473 8.98 -0.01 -3.76
C MET A 473 7.76 0.55 -4.50
N GLU A 474 6.85 -0.32 -4.92
CA GLU A 474 5.62 0.01 -5.63
C GLU A 474 4.43 -0.15 -4.69
N PHE A 475 3.57 0.87 -4.60
CA PHE A 475 2.44 0.93 -3.68
C PHE A 475 1.09 1.06 -4.40
N GLU A 476 0.06 0.44 -3.84
CA GLU A 476 -1.33 0.80 -4.11
C GLU A 476 -1.69 2.07 -3.29
N PRO A 477 -2.04 3.21 -3.93
CA PRO A 477 -2.14 4.49 -3.21
C PRO A 477 -3.24 4.56 -2.15
N MET A 478 -4.37 3.86 -2.34
CA MET A 478 -5.51 3.95 -1.44
C MET A 478 -5.30 3.21 -0.11
N THR A 479 -4.57 2.09 -0.14
CA THR A 479 -4.31 1.22 1.02
C THR A 479 -2.90 1.37 1.60
N GLY A 480 -1.92 1.81 0.80
CA GLY A 480 -0.51 1.73 1.17
C GLY A 480 0.06 0.31 1.10
N THR A 481 -0.65 -0.65 0.49
CA THR A 481 -0.14 -2.02 0.30
C THR A 481 1.01 -2.04 -0.71
N PRO A 482 2.18 -2.63 -0.36
CA PRO A 482 3.23 -2.91 -1.33
C PRO A 482 2.77 -3.93 -2.37
N LEU A 483 2.92 -3.59 -3.65
CA LEU A 483 2.63 -4.44 -4.81
C LEU A 483 3.88 -5.21 -5.27
N GLY A 484 5.04 -4.56 -5.20
CA GLY A 484 6.33 -5.14 -5.49
C GLY A 484 7.46 -4.27 -4.96
N ALA A 485 8.50 -4.86 -4.38
CA ALA A 485 9.62 -4.17 -3.79
C ALA A 485 10.92 -4.95 -3.98
N ARG A 486 12.04 -4.23 -4.15
CA ARG A 486 13.38 -4.79 -4.19
C ARG A 486 14.30 -3.94 -3.31
N ARG A 487 14.70 -4.47 -2.15
CA ARG A 487 15.71 -3.88 -1.26
C ARG A 487 17.08 -4.42 -1.66
N ARG A 488 17.97 -3.54 -2.10
CA ARG A 488 19.26 -3.89 -2.71
C ARG A 488 20.39 -3.16 -2.02
N LEU A 489 21.34 -3.89 -1.44
CA LEU A 489 22.42 -3.35 -0.62
C LEU A 489 23.71 -4.13 -0.87
N GLN A 490 24.81 -3.42 -1.13
CA GLN A 490 26.16 -3.98 -1.27
C GLN A 490 27.00 -3.65 -0.03
N PHE A 491 27.74 -4.64 0.46
CA PHE A 491 28.61 -4.53 1.61
C PHE A 491 30.07 -4.56 1.16
N ASN A 492 30.82 -3.55 1.61
CA ASN A 492 32.19 -3.26 1.16
C ASN A 492 33.09 -3.01 2.39
N ILE A 493 34.40 -3.02 2.19
CA ILE A 493 35.39 -2.66 3.22
C ILE A 493 36.54 -1.87 2.61
N PHE A 494 37.08 -0.88 3.32
CA PHE A 494 38.27 -0.18 2.85
C PHE A 494 39.52 -1.05 3.02
N LEU A 495 40.34 -1.10 1.97
CA LEU A 495 41.73 -1.52 2.01
C LEU A 495 42.61 -0.29 1.79
N HIS A 496 43.64 -0.12 2.61
CA HIS A 496 44.66 0.94 2.50
C HIS A 496 45.96 0.48 3.17
N LYS A 497 47.04 1.28 3.03
CA LYS A 497 48.37 0.92 3.54
C LYS A 497 48.53 1.12 5.04
N VAL A 498 49.05 0.11 5.75
CA VAL A 498 49.30 0.12 7.20
C VAL A 498 50.69 -0.45 7.49
N ASP A 499 51.71 0.40 7.57
CA ASP A 499 53.14 0.03 7.63
C ASP A 499 53.53 -1.03 8.69
N LYS A 500 52.75 -1.10 9.79
CA LYS A 500 53.00 -2.00 10.92
C LYS A 500 52.37 -3.39 10.77
N ILE A 501 51.58 -3.62 9.71
CA ILE A 501 50.97 -4.91 9.37
C ILE A 501 51.62 -5.39 8.08
N ASP A 502 52.33 -6.52 8.11
CA ASP A 502 53.15 -6.99 6.98
C ASP A 502 52.31 -7.16 5.70
N LEU A 503 51.09 -7.67 5.85
CA LEU A 503 50.14 -7.92 4.76
C LEU A 503 49.53 -6.65 4.16
N MET A 504 49.76 -5.47 4.74
CA MET A 504 49.14 -4.20 4.30
C MET A 504 50.17 -3.10 4.02
N LYS A 505 51.45 -3.44 3.80
CA LYS A 505 52.49 -2.46 3.44
C LYS A 505 52.37 -1.95 2.00
N GLU A 506 52.08 -2.85 1.05
CA GLU A 506 52.18 -2.56 -0.38
C GLU A 506 50.84 -2.40 -1.10
N VAL A 507 49.73 -2.84 -0.46
CA VAL A 507 48.35 -2.83 -0.97
C VAL A 507 47.86 -1.48 -1.53
N PRO A 508 46.95 -1.48 -2.54
CA PRO A 508 46.31 -0.26 -3.01
C PRO A 508 45.34 0.33 -1.97
N SER A 509 45.03 1.61 -2.12
CA SER A 509 43.84 2.21 -1.48
C SER A 509 42.61 1.95 -2.35
N ALA A 510 41.64 1.18 -1.85
CA ALA A 510 40.43 0.82 -2.59
C ALA A 510 39.22 0.55 -1.67
N LEU A 511 38.00 0.68 -2.21
CA LEU A 511 36.78 0.23 -1.54
C LEU A 511 36.41 -1.15 -2.09
N LEU A 512 36.75 -2.20 -1.33
CA LEU A 512 36.60 -3.59 -1.74
C LEU A 512 35.15 -4.08 -1.54
N PRO A 513 34.38 -4.37 -2.61
CA PRO A 513 33.09 -5.03 -2.45
C PRO A 513 33.28 -6.48 -1.97
N ILE A 514 32.38 -6.97 -1.13
CA ILE A 514 32.44 -8.33 -0.55
C ILE A 514 31.27 -9.16 -1.10
N PHE A 515 30.05 -8.66 -0.90
CA PHE A 515 28.82 -9.26 -1.42
C PHE A 515 27.73 -8.20 -1.57
N TRP A 516 26.67 -8.51 -2.30
CA TRP A 516 25.42 -7.74 -2.29
C TRP A 516 24.18 -8.62 -2.15
N ILE A 517 23.10 -8.03 -1.64
CA ILE A 517 21.83 -8.68 -1.33
C ILE A 517 20.75 -8.08 -2.24
N ASN A 518 19.86 -8.92 -2.78
CA ASN A 518 18.60 -8.53 -3.42
C ASN A 518 17.45 -9.22 -2.67
N GLU A 519 16.84 -8.51 -1.72
CA GLU A 519 15.61 -8.94 -1.04
C GLU A 519 14.41 -8.47 -1.86
N GLY A 520 13.58 -9.41 -2.31
CA GLY A 520 12.41 -9.18 -3.15
C GLY A 520 11.11 -9.64 -2.52
N LEU A 521 10.17 -8.70 -2.39
CA LEU A 521 8.77 -8.97 -2.07
C LEU A 521 7.93 -8.64 -3.30
N GLU A 522 7.14 -9.59 -3.77
CA GLU A 522 6.22 -9.42 -4.89
C GLU A 522 4.86 -9.98 -4.53
N LEU A 523 3.78 -9.25 -4.85
CA LEU A 523 2.46 -9.61 -4.35
C LEU A 523 1.90 -10.84 -5.08
N GLY A 524 1.81 -11.96 -4.36
CA GLY A 524 1.27 -13.22 -4.85
C GLY A 524 -0.16 -13.09 -5.38
N ASP A 525 -0.50 -13.91 -6.39
CA ASP A 525 -1.76 -13.76 -7.14
C ASP A 525 -3.00 -13.91 -6.27
N LYS A 526 -2.90 -14.63 -5.16
CA LYS A 526 -3.94 -14.71 -4.12
C LYS A 526 -4.28 -13.32 -3.57
N PHE A 527 -3.28 -12.57 -3.11
CA PHE A 527 -3.47 -11.24 -2.53
C PHE A 527 -3.88 -10.20 -3.57
N VAL A 528 -3.40 -10.32 -4.81
CA VAL A 528 -3.88 -9.52 -5.95
C VAL A 528 -5.36 -9.78 -6.22
N ASN A 529 -5.79 -11.04 -6.17
CA ASN A 529 -7.21 -11.40 -6.29
C ASN A 529 -8.04 -10.93 -5.09
N ASP A 530 -7.51 -10.95 -3.86
CA ASP A 530 -8.20 -10.42 -2.68
C ASP A 530 -8.37 -8.89 -2.74
N LEU A 531 -7.35 -8.15 -3.18
CA LEU A 531 -7.47 -6.69 -3.44
C LEU A 531 -8.51 -6.40 -4.53
N ASN A 532 -8.46 -7.14 -5.64
CA ASN A 532 -9.41 -6.97 -6.75
C ASN A 532 -10.86 -7.29 -6.35
N ASN A 533 -11.09 -8.40 -5.66
CA ASN A 533 -12.44 -8.87 -5.32
C ASN A 533 -13.06 -8.17 -4.11
N ASN A 534 -12.28 -7.86 -3.07
CA ASN A 534 -12.83 -7.31 -1.84
C ASN A 534 -12.81 -5.76 -1.84
N LEU A 535 -11.73 -5.14 -2.35
CA LEU A 535 -11.61 -3.68 -2.43
C LEU A 535 -12.10 -3.14 -3.77
N PHE A 536 -11.37 -3.37 -4.87
CA PHE A 536 -11.62 -2.65 -6.13
C PHE A 536 -13.01 -2.94 -6.72
N ARG A 537 -13.51 -4.18 -6.63
CA ARG A 537 -14.90 -4.51 -7.02
C ARG A 537 -15.93 -3.72 -6.20
N THR A 538 -15.73 -3.58 -4.89
CA THR A 538 -16.61 -2.81 -4.00
C THR A 538 -16.58 -1.32 -4.35
N LEU A 539 -15.40 -0.75 -4.62
CA LEU A 539 -15.24 0.63 -5.08
C LEU A 539 -15.94 0.87 -6.42
N ASN A 540 -15.79 -0.06 -7.37
CA ASN A 540 -16.44 0.01 -8.68
C ASN A 540 -17.97 -0.12 -8.59
N ILE A 541 -18.50 -0.94 -7.67
CA ILE A 541 -19.95 -1.02 -7.40
C ILE A 541 -20.46 0.30 -6.82
N LEU A 542 -19.78 0.89 -5.82
CA LEU A 542 -20.19 2.19 -5.25
C LEU A 542 -20.15 3.33 -6.29
N SER A 543 -19.11 3.37 -7.12
CA SER A 543 -19.02 4.29 -8.26
C SER A 543 -20.17 4.06 -9.27
N GLY A 544 -20.47 2.80 -9.60
CA GLY A 544 -21.62 2.43 -10.44
C GLY A 544 -22.97 2.87 -9.87
N VAL A 545 -23.16 2.79 -8.56
CA VAL A 545 -24.36 3.30 -7.88
C VAL A 545 -24.43 4.83 -7.95
N GLN A 546 -23.33 5.55 -7.76
CA GLN A 546 -23.27 7.01 -7.95
C GLN A 546 -23.69 7.39 -9.38
N TRP A 547 -23.06 6.80 -10.40
CA TRP A 547 -23.33 7.16 -11.79
C TRP A 547 -24.74 6.75 -12.26
N THR A 548 -25.28 5.63 -11.79
CA THR A 548 -26.67 5.24 -12.10
C THR A 548 -27.70 6.13 -11.40
N MET A 549 -27.46 6.57 -10.15
CA MET A 549 -28.32 7.55 -9.48
C MET A 549 -28.31 8.90 -10.19
N MET A 550 -27.12 9.42 -10.54
CA MET A 550 -26.99 10.70 -11.24
C MET A 550 -27.59 10.64 -12.66
N GLY A 551 -27.29 9.58 -13.42
CA GLY A 551 -27.84 9.36 -14.76
C GLY A 551 -29.36 9.16 -14.76
N GLY A 552 -29.90 8.40 -13.81
CA GLY A 552 -31.35 8.22 -13.63
C GLY A 552 -32.06 9.52 -13.26
N GLY A 553 -31.47 10.33 -12.37
CA GLY A 553 -32.00 11.65 -12.03
C GLY A 553 -32.03 12.61 -13.22
N LEU A 554 -30.97 12.62 -14.04
CA LEU A 554 -30.90 13.40 -15.29
C LEU A 554 -31.92 12.92 -16.32
N ALA A 555 -32.10 11.60 -16.48
CA ALA A 555 -33.10 11.02 -17.38
C ALA A 555 -34.55 11.39 -16.97
N LEU A 556 -34.85 11.38 -15.68
CA LEU A 556 -36.14 11.85 -15.15
C LEU A 556 -36.37 13.35 -15.41
N ALA A 557 -35.34 14.19 -15.21
CA ALA A 557 -35.41 15.61 -15.52
C ALA A 557 -35.59 15.89 -17.02
N ALA A 558 -34.89 15.15 -17.89
CA ALA A 558 -35.06 15.24 -19.34
C ALA A 558 -36.46 14.77 -19.78
N GLY A 559 -36.97 13.66 -19.23
CA GLY A 559 -38.33 13.19 -19.47
C GLY A 559 -39.40 14.20 -19.04
N ALA A 560 -39.20 14.84 -17.88
CA ALA A 560 -40.05 15.93 -17.40
C ALA A 560 -40.06 17.14 -18.37
N ALA A 561 -38.88 17.54 -18.87
CA ALA A 561 -38.76 18.62 -19.84
C ALA A 561 -39.44 18.29 -21.18
N LEU A 562 -39.26 17.06 -21.71
CA LEU A 562 -39.91 16.59 -22.93
C LEU A 562 -41.44 16.52 -22.78
N LEU A 563 -41.95 16.02 -21.64
CA LEU A 563 -43.38 16.03 -21.34
C LEU A 563 -43.94 17.45 -21.23
N HIS A 564 -43.19 18.39 -20.63
CA HIS A 564 -43.59 19.79 -20.55
C HIS A 564 -43.62 20.46 -21.93
N TYR A 565 -42.61 20.21 -22.78
CA TYR A 565 -42.56 20.69 -24.16
C TYR A 565 -43.72 20.15 -25.00
N LYS A 566 -43.95 18.83 -24.98
CA LYS A 566 -45.07 18.18 -25.72
C LYS A 566 -46.44 18.68 -25.25
N LYS A 567 -46.59 18.98 -23.95
CA LYS A 567 -47.81 19.60 -23.39
C LYS A 567 -48.00 21.05 -23.85
N ARG A 568 -46.92 21.79 -24.12
CA ARG A 568 -46.96 23.17 -24.62
C ARG A 568 -47.24 23.23 -26.12
N SER A 569 -46.63 22.33 -26.92
CA SER A 569 -46.90 22.26 -28.37
C SER A 569 -48.28 21.69 -28.69
N GLY A 570 -48.76 20.68 -27.96
CA GLY A 570 -50.12 20.14 -28.12
C GLY A 570 -51.26 21.11 -27.77
N PHE A 571 -50.95 22.27 -27.16
CA PHE A 571 -51.91 23.35 -26.91
C PHE A 571 -52.00 24.35 -28.08
N ALA A 572 -51.07 24.32 -29.04
CA ALA A 572 -51.02 25.24 -30.17
C ALA A 572 -51.94 24.84 -31.35
N THR A 573 -52.60 23.68 -31.28
CA THR A 573 -53.41 23.12 -32.38
C THR A 573 -54.93 23.29 -32.19
N VAL A 574 -55.38 24.00 -31.14
CA VAL A 574 -56.81 24.16 -30.82
C VAL A 574 -57.16 25.65 -30.68
N SER A 575 -57.07 26.39 -31.78
CA SER A 575 -57.46 27.80 -31.87
C SER A 575 -57.98 28.17 -33.26
N ASN A 576 -59.16 27.65 -33.61
CA ASN A 576 -59.99 28.15 -34.72
C ASN A 576 -61.47 27.98 -34.33
N PRO A 577 -62.22 29.05 -34.00
CA PRO A 577 -63.67 28.98 -33.86
C PRO A 577 -64.34 28.89 -35.25
N PRO A 578 -65.52 28.25 -35.37
CA PRO A 578 -66.24 28.21 -36.63
C PRO A 578 -66.79 29.59 -37.00
N ALA A 579 -66.72 29.95 -38.28
CA ALA A 579 -67.25 31.22 -38.78
C ALA A 579 -68.79 31.22 -38.80
N LEU A 580 -69.40 32.26 -38.24
CA LEU A 580 -70.84 32.53 -38.42
C LEU A 580 -71.07 33.21 -39.76
N ALA A 581 -71.93 32.62 -40.59
CA ALA A 581 -72.22 33.15 -41.92
C ALA A 581 -73.22 34.30 -41.88
N ALA A 582 -72.94 35.38 -42.60
CA ALA A 582 -73.87 36.47 -42.84
C ALA A 582 -74.74 36.20 -44.09
N LYS A 583 -76.02 36.61 -44.03
CA LYS A 583 -76.87 36.79 -45.21
C LYS A 583 -77.71 38.06 -45.05
N SER A 584 -77.82 38.81 -46.13
CA SER A 584 -78.61 40.05 -46.25
C SER A 584 -79.98 39.79 -46.89
N ASN A 585 -80.92 40.73 -46.73
CA ASN A 585 -81.51 41.52 -47.82
C ASN A 585 -82.68 42.40 -47.31
N GLY A 586 -82.82 43.62 -47.83
CA GLY A 586 -83.91 44.55 -47.48
C GLY A 586 -83.60 46.01 -47.86
N ILE A 587 -84.01 46.42 -49.06
CA ILE A 587 -83.89 47.77 -49.67
C ILE A 587 -85.25 48.00 -50.38
N PRO A 588 -85.97 49.13 -50.21
CA PRO A 588 -85.59 50.47 -50.75
C PRO A 588 -85.96 51.65 -49.81
N SER A 589 -85.76 52.95 -50.12
CA SER A 589 -85.23 53.68 -51.30
C SER A 589 -84.37 54.88 -50.79
N VAL A 590 -84.10 56.06 -51.39
CA VAL A 590 -84.61 56.80 -52.58
C VAL A 590 -83.45 57.59 -53.27
N GLU A 591 -83.70 58.83 -53.71
CA GLU A 591 -82.83 59.79 -54.42
C GLU A 591 -81.93 60.61 -53.46
N GLY A 592 -80.95 61.41 -53.92
CA GLY A 592 -80.63 61.81 -55.29
C GLY A 592 -79.28 62.52 -55.44
N SER A 593 -79.02 63.09 -56.61
CA SER A 593 -77.71 63.64 -57.01
C SER A 593 -77.46 65.08 -56.57
N LEU A 594 -76.18 65.42 -56.30
CA LEU A 594 -75.49 66.56 -56.92
C LEU A 594 -73.97 66.57 -56.63
N ARG A 595 -73.26 67.47 -57.33
CA ARG A 595 -71.79 67.71 -57.30
C ARG A 595 -71.36 68.31 -55.94
N TYR A 596 -70.11 68.22 -55.50
CA TYR A 596 -68.82 68.15 -56.22
C TYR A 596 -67.88 67.07 -55.70
#